data_AF-A0A193QLE1-F1
#
_entry.id   AF-A0A193QLE1-F1
#
_cell.length_a   1.000
_cell.length_b   1.000
_cell.length_c   1.000
_cell.angle_alpha   90.00
_cell.angle_beta   90.00
_cell.angle_gamma   90.00
#
_symmetry.space_group_name_H-M   'P 1'
#
loop_
_entity.id
_entity.type
_entity.pdbx_description
1 polymer ?
#
loop_
_entity_poly.entity_id
_entity_poly.type
_entity_poly.pdbx_seq_one_letter_code
_entity_poly.pdbx_strand_id
1 'polypeptide(L)'
;MLFEKRWHPFATAVLIGLIATLAWPLSIASGRHFGLGITAPSANVVQYMVIGDDKFINWGVFLVLGIFLGAFIAAKGSGEFRLRAADAATSVRSCAGGCSIGNGLVMTAMLTWQGWIGLAFMILGVWTASWYLFVHLRRQETVRAASI
;
A
#
# COMPACT_ATOMS: atom_id res chain seq x y z
N MET A 1 -4.68 -23.99 7.97
CA MET A 1 -3.32 -23.40 8.18
C MET A 1 -3.17 -21.98 7.63
N LEU A 2 -3.93 -21.54 6.61
CA LEU A 2 -3.77 -20.19 6.04
C LEU A 2 -4.48 -19.07 6.82
N PHE A 3 -5.60 -19.35 7.51
CA PHE A 3 -6.56 -18.31 7.92
C PHE A 3 -6.71 -18.03 9.43
N GLU A 4 -6.11 -18.83 10.33
CA GLU A 4 -6.33 -18.69 11.79
C GLU A 4 -5.05 -18.54 12.62
N LYS A 5 -3.86 -18.69 12.03
CA LYS A 5 -2.58 -18.67 12.78
C LYS A 5 -1.79 -17.42 12.43
N ARG A 6 -1.32 -16.66 13.44
CA ARG A 6 -0.37 -15.54 13.22
C ARG A 6 0.84 -16.08 12.45
N TRP A 7 0.98 -15.64 11.20
CA TRP A 7 2.13 -16.01 10.37
C TRP A 7 3.41 -15.47 10.99
N HIS A 8 4.48 -16.25 10.90
CA HIS A 8 5.77 -15.80 11.38
C HIS A 8 6.27 -14.66 10.47
N PRO A 9 6.62 -13.47 10.99
CA PRO A 9 7.00 -12.30 10.18
C PRO A 9 8.11 -12.60 9.16
N PHE A 10 9.12 -13.39 9.54
CA PHE A 10 10.20 -13.80 8.63
C PHE A 10 9.72 -14.69 7.47
N ALA A 11 8.76 -15.58 7.69
CA ALA A 11 8.23 -16.42 6.61
C ALA A 11 7.49 -15.57 5.57
N THR A 12 6.68 -14.61 6.03
CA THR A 12 6.01 -13.64 5.15
C THR A 12 7.02 -12.76 4.42
N ALA A 13 8.08 -12.29 5.11
CA ALA A 13 9.13 -11.48 4.51
C ALA A 13 9.88 -12.22 3.39
N VAL A 14 10.20 -13.51 3.59
CA VAL A 14 10.83 -14.34 2.56
C VAL A 14 9.93 -14.49 1.34
N LEU A 15 8.63 -14.77 1.55
CA LEU A 15 7.68 -14.91 0.44
C LEU A 15 7.49 -13.61 -0.34
N ILE A 16 7.33 -12.48 0.35
CA ILE A 16 7.23 -11.17 -0.30
C ILE A 16 8.52 -10.86 -1.04
N GLY A 17 9.69 -11.16 -0.47
CA GLY A 17 11.00 -10.99 -1.10
C GLY A 17 11.13 -11.81 -2.38
N LEU A 18 10.76 -13.09 -2.36
CA LEU A 18 10.76 -13.95 -3.55
C LEU A 18 9.81 -13.44 -4.63
N ILE A 19 8.60 -13.02 -4.25
CA ILE A 19 7.64 -12.41 -5.18
C ILE A 19 8.22 -11.11 -5.77
N ALA A 20 8.90 -10.29 -4.97
CA ALA A 20 9.53 -9.05 -5.42
C ALA A 20 10.69 -9.29 -6.39
N THR A 21 11.51 -10.32 -6.15
CA THR A 21 12.60 -10.69 -7.06
C THR A 21 12.07 -11.24 -8.38
N LEU A 22 11.00 -12.05 -8.35
CA LEU A 22 10.36 -12.59 -9.56
C LEU A 22 9.54 -11.55 -10.33
N ALA A 23 9.00 -10.55 -9.64
CA ALA A 23 8.24 -9.45 -10.24
C ALA A 23 9.05 -8.63 -11.25
N TRP A 24 10.36 -8.47 -11.02
CA TRP A 24 11.22 -7.66 -11.89
C TRP A 24 11.45 -8.28 -13.28
N PRO A 25 11.89 -9.54 -13.44
CA PRO A 25 12.05 -10.17 -14.75
C PRO A 25 10.70 -10.32 -15.47
N LEU A 26 9.62 -10.62 -14.75
CA LEU A 26 8.28 -10.70 -15.31
C LEU A 26 7.77 -9.33 -15.81
N SER A 27 8.11 -8.24 -15.10
CA SER A 27 7.80 -6.88 -15.55
C SER A 27 8.59 -6.50 -16.80
N ILE A 28 9.88 -6.87 -16.89
CA ILE A 28 10.71 -6.64 -18.09
C ILE A 28 10.14 -7.38 -19.31
N ALA A 29 9.71 -8.64 -19.13
CA ALA A 29 9.08 -9.42 -20.20
C ALA A 29 7.80 -8.78 -20.76
N SER A 30 7.12 -7.94 -19.96
CA SER A 30 5.94 -7.18 -20.39
C SER A 30 6.26 -5.77 -20.94
N GLY A 31 7.54 -5.45 -21.16
CA GLY A 31 7.98 -4.16 -21.69
C GLY A 31 8.13 -3.04 -20.66
N ARG A 32 8.08 -3.34 -19.35
CA ARG A 32 8.16 -2.32 -18.28
C ARG A 32 9.41 -2.50 -17.41
N HIS A 33 10.37 -1.58 -17.55
CA HIS A 33 11.60 -1.51 -16.75
C HIS A 33 11.40 -0.95 -15.32
N PHE A 34 10.41 -1.45 -14.58
CA PHE A 34 10.17 -1.06 -13.18
C PHE A 34 9.88 -2.30 -12.32
N GLY A 35 10.27 -2.27 -11.04
CA GLY A 35 9.97 -3.32 -10.05
C GLY A 35 8.52 -3.27 -9.53
N LEU A 36 8.22 -3.95 -8.42
CA LEU A 36 6.88 -3.91 -7.81
C LEU A 36 6.39 -2.47 -7.60
N GLY A 37 5.15 -2.20 -7.97
CA GLY A 37 4.55 -0.89 -7.78
C GLY A 37 3.04 -1.01 -7.88
N ILE A 38 2.32 -0.21 -7.09
CA ILE A 38 0.86 -0.23 -7.05
C ILE A 38 0.31 1.04 -7.70
N THR A 39 0.88 2.21 -7.38
CA THR A 39 0.38 3.52 -7.83
C THR A 39 0.40 3.69 -9.35
N ALA A 40 1.51 3.35 -10.01
CA ALA A 40 1.64 3.46 -11.47
C ALA A 40 0.70 2.50 -12.23
N PRO A 41 0.65 1.19 -11.93
CA PRO A 41 -0.31 0.32 -12.59
C PRO A 41 -1.77 0.60 -12.24
N SER A 42 -2.10 1.11 -11.04
CA SER A 42 -3.45 1.59 -10.74
C SER A 42 -3.86 2.76 -11.64
N ALA A 43 -2.95 3.68 -11.96
CA ALA A 43 -3.20 4.74 -12.93
C ALA A 43 -3.44 4.15 -14.33
N ASN A 44 -2.67 3.13 -14.73
CA ASN A 44 -2.85 2.45 -16.01
C ASN A 44 -4.21 1.73 -16.13
N VAL A 45 -4.76 1.17 -15.04
CA VAL A 45 -6.13 0.59 -15.04
C VAL A 45 -7.16 1.64 -15.41
N VAL A 46 -7.08 2.83 -14.79
CA VAL A 46 -8.01 3.94 -15.05
C VAL A 46 -7.78 4.49 -16.46
N GLN A 47 -6.52 4.65 -16.88
CA GLN A 47 -6.18 5.09 -18.23
C GLN A 47 -6.66 4.11 -19.29
N TYR A 48 -6.56 2.80 -19.07
CA TYR A 48 -7.16 1.80 -19.96
C TYR A 48 -8.68 1.98 -20.05
N MET A 49 -9.36 2.17 -18.92
CA MET A 49 -10.82 2.34 -18.89
C MET A 49 -11.30 3.63 -19.58
N VAL A 50 -10.47 4.69 -19.57
CA VAL A 50 -10.80 5.99 -20.15
C VAL A 50 -10.34 6.13 -21.61
N ILE A 51 -9.15 5.64 -21.93
CA ILE A 51 -8.48 5.83 -23.23
C ILE A 51 -8.70 4.63 -24.16
N GLY A 52 -8.84 3.42 -23.60
CA GLY A 52 -9.10 2.19 -24.37
C GLY A 52 -7.90 1.63 -25.14
N ASP A 53 -6.67 2.07 -24.86
CA ASP A 53 -5.46 1.55 -25.51
C ASP A 53 -4.87 0.36 -24.71
N ASP A 54 -4.74 -0.79 -25.36
CA ASP A 54 -4.22 -2.03 -24.78
C ASP A 54 -2.77 -1.90 -24.27
N LYS A 55 -2.02 -0.88 -24.70
CA LYS A 55 -0.66 -0.58 -24.18
C LYS A 55 -0.63 -0.31 -22.68
N PHE A 56 -1.75 0.09 -22.08
CA PHE A 56 -1.84 0.33 -20.64
C PHE A 56 -2.03 -0.98 -19.85
N ILE A 57 -2.52 -2.05 -20.48
CA ILE A 57 -2.56 -3.39 -19.88
C ILE A 57 -1.16 -3.98 -19.90
N ASN A 58 -0.49 -3.90 -18.75
CA ASN A 58 0.81 -4.50 -18.54
C ASN A 58 0.79 -5.44 -17.33
N TRP A 59 1.92 -6.10 -17.08
CA TRP A 59 2.06 -7.01 -15.95
C TRP A 59 1.70 -6.37 -14.61
N GLY A 60 1.98 -5.07 -14.42
CA GLY A 60 1.62 -4.34 -13.21
C GLY A 60 0.11 -4.24 -13.00
N VAL A 61 -0.68 -4.07 -14.06
CA VAL A 61 -2.16 -4.07 -14.00
C VAL A 61 -2.68 -5.42 -13.52
N PHE A 62 -2.16 -6.52 -14.08
CA PHE A 62 -2.51 -7.88 -13.64
C PHE A 62 -2.12 -8.13 -12.18
N LEU A 63 -0.98 -7.60 -11.73
CA LEU A 63 -0.58 -7.69 -10.32
C LEU A 63 -1.54 -6.93 -9.39
N VAL A 64 -1.95 -5.71 -9.74
CA VAL A 64 -2.91 -4.94 -8.92
C VAL A 64 -4.26 -5.65 -8.85
N LEU A 65 -4.77 -6.13 -9.99
CA LEU A 65 -6.01 -6.91 -10.04
C LEU A 65 -5.88 -8.23 -9.25
N GLY A 66 -4.73 -8.90 -9.34
CA GLY A 66 -4.41 -10.11 -8.58
C GLY A 66 -4.35 -9.88 -7.07
N ILE A 67 -3.78 -8.75 -6.61
CA ILE A 67 -3.80 -8.36 -5.20
C ILE A 67 -5.23 -8.11 -4.73
N PHE A 68 -6.04 -7.40 -5.53
CA PHE A 68 -7.44 -7.13 -5.20
C PHE A 68 -8.25 -8.43 -5.05
N LEU A 69 -8.14 -9.33 -6.03
CA LEU A 69 -8.82 -10.61 -6.02
C LEU A 69 -8.31 -11.52 -4.88
N GLY A 70 -6.99 -11.57 -4.69
CA GLY A 70 -6.34 -12.36 -3.63
C GLY A 70 -6.74 -11.89 -2.23
N ALA A 71 -6.76 -10.58 -1.99
CA ALA A 71 -7.22 -10.00 -0.73
C ALA A 71 -8.71 -10.30 -0.48
N PHE A 72 -9.55 -10.28 -1.51
CA PHE A 72 -10.96 -10.62 -1.40
C PHE A 72 -11.19 -12.09 -1.05
N ILE A 73 -10.50 -13.01 -1.75
CA ILE A 73 -10.57 -14.45 -1.46
C ILE A 73 -10.03 -14.72 -0.06
N ALA A 74 -8.95 -14.07 0.34
CA ALA A 74 -8.37 -14.23 1.67
C ALA A 74 -9.33 -13.74 2.78
N ALA A 75 -9.94 -12.57 2.60
CA ALA A 75 -10.89 -12.00 3.56
C ALA A 75 -12.19 -12.83 3.66
N LYS A 76 -12.64 -13.41 2.54
CA LYS A 76 -13.80 -14.31 2.54
C LYS A 76 -13.44 -15.67 3.19
N GLY A 77 -12.23 -16.17 2.94
CA GLY A 77 -11.72 -17.42 3.52
C GLY A 77 -11.44 -17.35 5.03
N SER A 78 -11.10 -16.16 5.56
CA SER A 78 -10.94 -15.93 7.00
C SER A 78 -12.25 -15.59 7.72
N GLY A 79 -13.37 -15.39 7.01
CA GLY A 79 -14.62 -14.93 7.60
C GLY A 79 -14.59 -13.49 8.11
N GLU A 80 -13.50 -12.73 7.85
CA GLU A 80 -13.32 -11.36 8.33
C GLU A 80 -13.83 -10.30 7.33
N PHE A 81 -14.42 -10.71 6.21
CA PHE A 81 -14.97 -9.79 5.22
C PHE A 81 -16.11 -8.95 5.81
N ARG A 82 -15.81 -7.69 6.08
CA ARG A 82 -16.79 -6.68 6.51
C ARG A 82 -16.57 -5.43 5.67
N LEU A 83 -17.60 -5.00 4.94
CA LEU A 83 -17.60 -3.70 4.28
C LEU A 83 -17.59 -2.63 5.37
N ARG A 84 -16.47 -1.92 5.48
CA ARG A 84 -16.30 -0.79 6.40
C ARG A 84 -16.22 0.47 5.56
N ALA A 85 -17.25 1.30 5.62
CA ALA A 85 -17.19 2.64 5.07
C ALA A 85 -16.45 3.54 6.07
N ALA A 86 -15.41 4.22 5.61
CA ALA A 86 -14.73 5.24 6.39
C ALA A 86 -15.51 6.55 6.33
N ASP A 87 -15.48 7.33 7.42
CA ASP A 87 -16.04 8.68 7.44
C ASP A 87 -15.39 9.57 6.35
N ALA A 88 -16.12 10.56 5.84
CA ALA A 88 -15.68 11.37 4.69
C ALA A 88 -14.31 12.02 4.92
N ALA A 89 -14.05 12.49 6.14
CA ALA A 89 -12.76 13.05 6.53
C ALA A 89 -11.62 12.01 6.49
N THR A 90 -11.91 10.74 6.79
CA THR A 90 -10.95 9.64 6.74
C THR A 90 -10.68 9.17 5.30
N SER A 91 -11.69 9.20 4.42
CA SER A 91 -11.53 8.88 3.00
C SER A 91 -10.58 9.87 2.30
N VAL A 92 -10.75 11.17 2.53
CA VAL A 92 -9.87 12.20 1.92
C VAL A 92 -8.42 12.06 2.39
N ARG A 93 -8.21 11.76 3.68
CA ARG A 93 -6.86 11.53 4.23
C ARG A 93 -6.21 10.27 3.66
N SER A 94 -7.00 9.24 3.35
CA SER A 94 -6.50 7.96 2.84
C SER A 94 -6.00 8.03 1.40
N CYS A 95 -6.52 8.95 0.58
CA CYS A 95 -6.05 9.17 -0.79
C CYS A 95 -4.56 9.56 -0.87
N ALA A 96 -4.02 10.25 0.15
CA ALA A 96 -2.62 10.65 0.19
C ALA A 96 -1.65 9.51 0.60
N GLY A 97 -2.16 8.41 1.18
CA GLY A 97 -1.34 7.32 1.72
C GLY A 97 -0.89 6.26 0.70
N GLY A 98 -1.47 6.23 -0.50
CA GLY A 98 -1.23 5.18 -1.51
C GLY A 98 0.16 5.18 -2.15
N CYS A 99 1.00 6.19 -1.88
CA CYS A 99 2.33 6.33 -2.50
C CYS A 99 3.45 5.61 -1.73
N SER A 100 3.18 5.08 -0.53
CA SER A 100 4.22 4.56 0.37
C SER A 100 4.87 3.25 -0.11
N ILE A 101 4.13 2.40 -0.84
CA ILE A 101 4.65 1.08 -1.24
C ILE A 101 5.68 1.20 -2.36
N GLY A 102 5.42 2.03 -3.38
CA GLY A 102 6.38 2.25 -4.48
C GLY A 102 7.66 2.95 -4.01
N ASN A 103 7.50 4.03 -3.22
CA ASN A 103 8.62 4.87 -2.80
C ASN A 103 9.38 4.29 -1.59
N GLY A 104 8.76 3.48 -0.74
CA GLY A 104 9.38 2.97 0.49
C GLY A 104 9.82 1.50 0.42
N LEU A 105 9.12 0.63 -0.30
CA LEU A 105 9.47 -0.80 -0.34
C LEU A 105 10.45 -1.12 -1.46
N VAL A 106 10.26 -0.54 -2.65
CA VAL A 106 11.07 -0.87 -3.83
C VAL A 106 12.30 0.03 -3.95
N MET A 107 12.15 1.34 -3.80
CA MET A 107 13.28 2.28 -3.97
C MET A 107 14.33 2.16 -2.87
N THR A 108 13.93 1.81 -1.64
CA THR A 108 14.87 1.53 -0.53
C THR A 108 15.56 0.18 -0.71
N ALA A 109 14.84 -0.85 -1.21
CA ALA A 109 15.45 -2.15 -1.54
C ALA A 109 16.45 -2.07 -2.71
N MET A 110 16.25 -1.12 -3.63
CA MET A 110 17.21 -0.80 -4.70
C MET A 110 18.40 0.06 -4.24
N LEU A 111 18.53 0.32 -2.92
CA LEU A 111 19.58 1.16 -2.32
C LEU A 111 19.72 2.56 -2.97
N THR A 112 18.65 3.07 -3.56
CA THR A 112 18.68 4.37 -4.24
C THR A 112 18.62 5.50 -3.22
N TRP A 113 19.43 6.54 -3.42
CA TRP A 113 19.45 7.72 -2.55
C TRP A 113 18.08 8.40 -2.43
N GLN A 114 17.30 8.44 -3.52
CA GLN A 114 15.93 8.97 -3.51
C GLN A 114 14.97 8.14 -2.65
N GLY A 115 15.13 6.81 -2.63
CA GLY A 115 14.34 5.92 -1.78
C GLY A 115 14.65 6.10 -0.29
N TRP A 116 15.91 6.33 0.07
CA TRP A 116 16.31 6.58 1.46
C TRP A 116 15.81 7.93 1.98
N ILE A 117 15.90 8.99 1.16
CA ILE A 117 15.30 10.29 1.50
C ILE A 117 13.78 10.15 1.63
N GLY A 118 13.14 9.50 0.66
CA GLY A 118 11.69 9.26 0.70
C GLY A 118 11.26 8.50 1.95
N LEU A 119 12.01 7.48 2.36
CA LEU A 119 11.75 6.72 3.57
C LEU A 119 11.90 7.58 4.84
N ALA A 120 12.95 8.40 4.94
CA ALA A 120 13.13 9.31 6.07
C ALA A 120 11.96 10.29 6.20
N PHE A 121 11.54 10.92 5.10
CA PHE A 121 10.38 11.82 5.09
C PHE A 121 9.07 11.10 5.37
N MET A 122 8.90 9.84 4.94
CA MET A 122 7.73 9.04 5.31
C MET A 122 7.68 8.75 6.82
N ILE A 123 8.82 8.37 7.42
CA ILE A 123 8.89 8.13 8.87
C ILE A 123 8.53 9.41 9.63
N LEU A 124 9.12 10.54 9.24
CA LEU A 124 8.83 11.84 9.85
C LEU A 124 7.37 12.28 9.62
N GLY A 125 6.83 12.06 8.43
CA GLY A 125 5.44 12.38 8.09
C GLY A 125 4.43 11.55 8.90
N VAL A 126 4.64 10.24 9.01
CA VAL A 126 3.78 9.36 9.82
C VAL A 126 3.90 9.69 11.31
N TRP A 127 5.12 9.97 11.78
CA TRP A 127 5.37 10.34 13.17
C TRP A 127 4.69 11.65 13.55
N THR A 128 4.86 12.71 12.74
CA THR A 128 4.21 14.01 12.97
C THR A 128 2.70 13.92 12.89
N ALA A 129 2.15 13.20 11.91
CA ALA A 129 0.70 12.99 11.79
C ALA A 129 0.14 12.22 12.99
N SER A 130 0.82 11.17 13.44
CA SER A 130 0.41 10.40 14.62
C SER A 130 0.47 11.22 15.90
N TRP A 131 1.52 12.01 16.08
CA TRP A 131 1.65 12.89 17.23
C TRP A 131 0.54 13.95 17.25
N TYR A 132 0.26 14.59 16.12
CA TYR A 132 -0.80 15.60 16.03
C TYR A 132 -2.18 14.98 16.27
N LEU A 133 -2.50 13.86 15.61
CA LEU A 133 -3.81 13.23 15.71
C LEU A 133 -4.10 12.58 17.06
N PHE A 134 -3.09 11.99 17.72
CA PHE A 134 -3.33 11.23 18.95
C PHE A 134 -2.84 11.94 20.20
N VAL A 135 -1.78 12.74 20.16
CA VAL A 135 -1.27 13.42 21.37
C VAL A 135 -1.94 14.78 21.53
N HIS A 136 -2.07 15.56 20.45
CA HIS A 136 -2.67 16.89 20.55
C HIS A 136 -4.19 16.84 20.74
N LEU A 137 -4.93 16.05 19.94
CA LEU A 137 -6.39 15.95 20.07
C LEU A 137 -6.84 15.32 21.40
N ARG A 138 -6.20 14.22 21.85
CA ARG A 138 -6.56 13.62 23.15
C ARG A 138 -6.35 14.59 24.31
N ARG A 139 -5.28 15.40 24.26
CA ARG A 139 -5.02 16.40 25.31
C ARG A 139 -6.09 17.49 25.35
N GLN A 140 -6.66 17.86 24.20
CA GLN A 140 -7.76 18.82 24.15
C GLN A 140 -9.08 18.21 24.66
N GLU A 141 -9.37 16.95 24.34
CA GLU A 141 -10.55 16.24 24.83
C GLU A 141 -10.52 16.06 26.36
N THR A 142 -9.37 15.68 26.92
CA THR A 142 -9.20 15.54 28.38
C THR A 142 -9.34 16.89 29.10
N VAL A 143 -8.81 17.98 28.54
CA VAL A 143 -8.94 19.32 29.13
C VAL A 143 -10.38 19.83 29.07
N ARG A 144 -11.11 19.59 27.97
CA ARG A 144 -12.54 19.95 27.87
C ARG A 144 -13.43 19.14 28.82
N ALA A 145 -13.14 17.85 29.01
CA ALA A 145 -13.88 17.01 29.94
C ALA A 145 -13.63 17.37 31.41
N ALA A 146 -12.47 17.95 31.73
CA ALA A 146 -12.14 18.42 33.08
C ALA A 146 -12.70 19.83 33.41
N SER A 147 -13.19 20.55 32.40
CA SER A 147 -13.79 21.90 32.55
C SER A 147 -15.33 21.90 32.64
N ILE A 148 -15.95 20.72 32.73
CA ILE A 148 -17.39 20.50 32.96
C ILE A 148 -17.54 19.93 34.37
#